data_AF-A0A1V4UAT4-F1
#
_entry.id   AF-A0A1V4UAT4-F1
#
_cell.length_a   1.000
_cell.length_b   1.000
_cell.length_c   1.000
_cell.angle_alpha   90.00
_cell.angle_beta   90.00
_cell.angle_gamma   90.00
#
_symmetry.space_group_name_H-M   'P 1'
#
loop_
_entity.id
_entity.type
_entity.pdbx_description
1 polymer ?
#
loop_
_entity_poly.entity_id
_entity_poly.type
_entity_poly.pdbx_seq_one_letter_code
_entity_poly.pdbx_strand_id
1 'polypeptide(L)'
;MERSFYRVRSYLFLLLAVLVLGTLAVILTEGLSPLNAFYFVIVTIATVGYGDFVPQTGYGKIVAVLLIIAGVGTFIAIFTEIIWLRDKIREIPVLFYRDHVIICGVNETTETLVQQLRSEKTKSVVISGNESTREAGIFRGRDTVVLFGDPKDTSLLSLAQVKNARALCALTDSDGLNAEITLSAMKILEKRKGKPLTCIHQITNPALWKVIRELALSPVTSDAVRIDFYNGPALGARALTNMYFTPLIPSWRSSESLFIVVGAGRFGENIIARASREWFENNATESKLNILLVDLHADTLAGRLKATYPHLKEAVNIHAMSVDVLSPRFQVPGFMKEYASFSRALAFICISDDTVGLTAALALSHHMIGMNARILVRMDHNPGLAQLVEEQNAGEITIIPFNSLSLAARPDVVLGGIREMLARAIHEQYLATLSRSPPVQKGVPAVPWDELSERLKESNRLQAEDILEKIRAVGCDIVPMTDWTATSFSFSPGEVEYLAEREHVRWMNDMKNQGFSFGPLKDEQKKRHPLMVPYSDLPETEKEKNRDAVRMIPRYLALIDFQLYRPVRSASPPGEWKTGIPHRNIQGN
;
A
#
# COMPACT_ATOMS: atom_id res chain seq x y z
N MET A 1 -25.94 21.71 -2.92
CA MET A 1 -27.15 20.92 -3.21
C MET A 1 -28.33 21.85 -3.54
N GLU A 2 -28.70 22.77 -2.66
CA GLU A 2 -29.79 23.75 -2.92
C GLU A 2 -29.65 24.52 -4.24
N ARG A 3 -28.47 25.07 -4.55
CA ARG A 3 -28.23 25.79 -5.81
C ARG A 3 -28.42 24.93 -7.08
N SER A 4 -28.23 23.61 -7.02
CA SER A 4 -28.50 22.73 -8.17
C SER A 4 -30.00 22.41 -8.25
N PHE A 5 -30.68 22.19 -7.13
CA PHE A 5 -32.15 22.09 -7.11
C PHE A 5 -32.84 23.32 -7.70
N TYR A 6 -32.37 24.54 -7.39
CA TYR A 6 -32.88 25.76 -8.00
C TYR A 6 -32.61 25.83 -9.51
N ARG A 7 -31.43 25.38 -9.97
CA ARG A 7 -31.08 25.32 -11.40
C ARG A 7 -31.94 24.30 -12.14
N VAL A 8 -32.06 23.07 -11.64
CA VAL A 8 -32.95 22.03 -12.18
C VAL A 8 -34.38 22.54 -12.29
N ARG A 9 -34.91 23.19 -11.24
CA ARG A 9 -36.28 23.75 -11.26
C ARG A 9 -36.42 24.85 -12.31
N SER A 10 -35.41 25.71 -12.46
CA SER A 10 -35.40 26.79 -13.46
C SER A 10 -35.33 26.23 -14.88
N TYR A 11 -34.50 25.23 -15.12
CA TYR A 11 -34.42 24.56 -16.42
C TYR A 11 -35.69 23.77 -16.77
N LEU A 12 -36.31 23.10 -15.79
CA LEU A 12 -37.59 22.42 -15.99
C LEU A 12 -38.70 23.40 -16.38
N PHE A 13 -38.74 24.57 -15.73
CA PHE A 13 -39.68 25.64 -16.09
C PHE A 13 -39.40 26.17 -17.50
N LEU A 14 -38.14 26.38 -17.85
CA LEU A 14 -37.73 26.85 -19.18
C LEU A 14 -38.07 25.82 -20.26
N LEU A 15 -37.83 24.53 -20.02
CA LEU A 15 -38.22 23.44 -20.92
C LEU A 15 -39.74 23.42 -21.12
N LEU A 16 -40.52 23.53 -20.04
CA LEU A 16 -41.98 23.60 -20.13
C LEU A 16 -42.43 24.78 -20.98
N ALA A 17 -41.81 25.96 -20.80
CA ALA A 17 -42.09 27.14 -21.62
C ALA A 17 -41.75 26.90 -23.10
N VAL A 18 -40.59 26.29 -23.41
CA VAL A 18 -40.19 25.95 -24.78
C VAL A 18 -41.16 24.93 -25.41
N LEU A 19 -41.59 23.92 -24.65
CA LEU A 19 -42.57 22.93 -25.12
C LEU A 19 -43.91 23.57 -25.45
N VAL A 20 -44.45 24.41 -24.56
CA VAL A 20 -45.75 25.06 -24.75
C VAL A 20 -45.70 26.09 -25.89
N LEU A 21 -44.72 27.00 -25.86
CA LEU A 21 -44.57 28.06 -26.87
C LEU A 21 -44.19 27.48 -28.24
N GLY A 22 -43.32 26.47 -28.27
CA GLY A 22 -42.94 25.77 -29.49
C GLY A 22 -44.12 25.03 -30.12
N THR A 23 -44.92 24.34 -29.31
CA THR A 23 -46.12 23.65 -29.79
C THR A 23 -47.13 24.65 -30.36
N LEU A 24 -47.39 25.74 -29.65
CA LEU A 24 -48.29 26.78 -30.13
C LEU A 24 -47.80 27.43 -31.43
N ALA A 25 -46.50 27.75 -31.51
CA ALA A 25 -45.90 28.33 -32.71
C ALA A 25 -46.03 27.39 -33.91
N VAL A 26 -45.78 26.08 -33.74
CA VAL A 26 -45.92 25.08 -34.80
C VAL A 26 -47.38 24.91 -35.25
N ILE A 27 -48.34 24.92 -34.32
CA ILE A 27 -49.78 24.91 -34.68
C ILE A 27 -50.11 26.13 -35.55
N LEU A 28 -49.62 27.32 -35.18
CA LEU A 28 -49.91 28.57 -35.88
C LEU A 28 -49.21 28.67 -37.25
N THR A 29 -47.99 28.15 -37.39
CA THR A 29 -47.23 28.26 -38.65
C THR A 29 -47.47 27.12 -39.63
N GLU A 30 -47.68 25.89 -39.12
CA GLU A 30 -47.76 24.67 -39.95
C GLU A 30 -49.16 24.03 -39.92
N GLY A 31 -50.11 24.53 -39.12
CA GLY A 31 -51.50 24.05 -39.09
C GLY A 31 -51.67 22.61 -38.59
N LEU A 32 -50.66 22.06 -37.91
CA LEU A 32 -50.71 20.71 -37.35
C LEU A 32 -51.72 20.62 -36.21
N SER A 33 -52.28 19.42 -35.99
CA SER A 33 -53.09 19.14 -34.81
C SER A 33 -52.25 19.34 -33.53
N PRO A 34 -52.87 19.70 -32.38
CA PRO A 34 -52.12 19.93 -31.15
C PRO A 34 -51.22 18.77 -30.73
N LEU A 35 -51.69 17.53 -30.95
CA LEU A 35 -50.94 16.32 -30.64
C LEU A 35 -49.72 16.15 -31.57
N ASN A 36 -49.89 16.36 -32.88
CA ASN A 36 -48.80 16.22 -33.85
C ASN A 36 -47.75 17.33 -33.70
N ALA A 37 -48.19 18.56 -33.40
CA ALA A 37 -47.29 19.68 -33.13
C ALA A 37 -46.45 19.43 -31.86
N PHE A 38 -47.08 18.96 -30.78
CA PHE A 38 -46.37 18.61 -29.54
C PHE A 38 -45.38 17.45 -29.76
N TYR A 39 -45.81 16.43 -30.50
CA TYR A 39 -44.97 15.30 -30.88
C TYR A 39 -43.75 15.75 -31.71
N PHE A 40 -43.94 16.58 -32.74
CA PHE A 40 -42.85 17.16 -33.54
C PHE A 40 -41.85 17.92 -32.66
N VAL A 41 -42.36 18.73 -31.72
CA VAL A 41 -41.53 19.50 -30.80
C VAL A 41 -40.69 18.59 -29.90
N ILE A 42 -41.27 17.55 -29.31
CA ILE A 42 -40.52 16.58 -28.48
C ILE A 42 -39.44 15.87 -29.29
N VAL A 43 -39.80 15.34 -30.47
CA VAL A 43 -38.88 14.59 -31.34
C VAL A 43 -37.71 15.47 -31.80
N THR A 44 -37.97 16.76 -32.06
CA THR A 44 -36.97 17.76 -32.43
C THR A 44 -36.04 18.09 -31.26
N ILE A 45 -36.59 18.35 -30.07
CA ILE A 45 -35.82 18.70 -28.87
C ILE A 45 -34.99 17.52 -28.34
N ALA A 46 -35.54 16.31 -28.40
CA ALA A 46 -34.83 15.09 -28.03
C ALA A 46 -33.78 14.66 -29.07
N THR A 47 -33.63 15.40 -30.18
CA THR A 47 -32.66 15.13 -31.27
C THR A 47 -32.87 13.80 -31.99
N VAL A 48 -34.08 13.23 -31.93
CA VAL A 48 -34.42 11.96 -32.60
C VAL A 48 -34.70 12.17 -34.08
N GLY A 49 -35.52 13.18 -34.40
CA GLY A 49 -35.74 13.64 -35.77
C GLY A 49 -36.25 12.57 -36.76
N TYR A 50 -37.36 11.89 -36.46
CA TYR A 50 -37.93 10.83 -37.33
C TYR A 50 -38.24 11.27 -38.77
N GLY A 51 -38.43 12.58 -39.00
CA GLY A 51 -38.68 13.14 -40.34
C GLY A 51 -40.09 12.91 -40.87
N ASP A 52 -41.01 12.42 -40.03
CA ASP A 52 -42.43 12.22 -40.31
C ASP A 52 -43.21 13.55 -40.37
N PHE A 53 -42.81 14.54 -39.58
CA PHE A 53 -43.27 15.93 -39.70
C PHE A 53 -42.07 16.87 -39.91
N VAL A 54 -42.14 17.72 -40.93
CA VAL A 54 -41.11 18.70 -41.27
C VAL A 54 -41.75 20.03 -41.68
N PRO A 55 -41.17 21.18 -41.29
CA PRO A 55 -41.74 22.49 -41.59
C PRO A 55 -41.69 22.78 -43.10
N GLN A 56 -42.86 23.03 -43.69
CA GLN A 56 -43.01 23.33 -45.11
C GLN A 56 -42.95 24.84 -45.38
N THR A 57 -43.30 25.67 -44.40
CA THR A 57 -43.36 27.12 -44.55
C THR A 57 -42.02 27.80 -44.20
N GLY A 58 -41.76 28.97 -44.80
CA GLY A 58 -40.58 29.77 -44.45
C GLY A 58 -40.56 30.20 -42.98
N TYR A 59 -41.72 30.57 -42.44
CA TYR A 59 -41.88 30.93 -41.02
C TYR A 59 -41.72 29.72 -40.09
N GLY A 60 -42.28 28.56 -40.44
CA GLY A 60 -42.11 27.33 -39.67
C GLY A 60 -40.67 26.83 -39.63
N LYS A 61 -39.88 27.04 -40.69
CA LYS A 61 -38.44 26.77 -40.68
C LYS A 61 -37.69 27.67 -39.69
N ILE A 62 -38.04 28.96 -39.61
CA ILE A 62 -37.47 29.89 -38.62
C ILE A 62 -37.85 29.46 -37.19
N VAL A 63 -39.12 29.11 -36.96
CA VAL A 63 -39.58 28.59 -35.67
C VAL A 63 -38.83 27.31 -35.30
N ALA A 64 -38.65 26.37 -36.22
CA ALA A 64 -37.91 25.14 -35.99
C ALA A 64 -36.45 25.41 -35.62
N VAL A 65 -35.77 26.35 -36.27
CA VAL A 65 -34.39 26.74 -35.92
C VAL A 65 -34.32 27.28 -34.49
N LEU A 66 -35.23 28.20 -34.13
CA LEU A 66 -35.28 28.75 -32.76
C LEU A 66 -35.61 27.68 -31.72
N LEU A 67 -36.52 26.76 -32.06
CA LEU A 67 -36.91 25.62 -31.22
C LEU A 67 -35.74 24.67 -30.98
N ILE A 68 -34.96 24.37 -32.02
CA ILE A 68 -33.76 23.53 -31.90
C ILE A 68 -32.76 24.20 -30.96
N ILE A 69 -32.44 25.47 -31.18
CA ILE A 69 -31.46 26.19 -30.35
C ILE A 69 -31.91 26.24 -28.88
N ALA A 70 -33.16 26.64 -28.62
CA ALA A 70 -33.66 26.79 -27.25
C ALA A 70 -33.96 25.44 -26.58
N GLY A 71 -34.56 24.51 -27.31
CA GLY A 71 -35.01 23.22 -26.81
C GLY A 71 -33.87 22.24 -26.60
N VAL A 72 -32.98 22.06 -27.58
CA VAL A 72 -31.82 21.15 -27.42
C VAL A 72 -30.93 21.65 -26.29
N GLY A 73 -30.65 22.96 -26.20
CA GLY A 73 -29.85 23.53 -25.13
C GLY A 73 -30.44 23.30 -23.73
N THR A 74 -31.75 23.47 -23.58
CA THR A 74 -32.44 23.22 -22.30
C THR A 74 -32.53 21.74 -21.95
N PHE A 75 -32.76 20.89 -22.93
CA PHE A 75 -32.78 19.44 -22.75
C PHE A 75 -31.41 18.91 -22.28
N ILE A 76 -30.32 19.33 -22.93
CA ILE A 76 -28.94 18.98 -22.51
C ILE A 76 -28.65 19.51 -21.09
N ALA A 77 -29.05 20.75 -20.77
CA ALA A 77 -28.85 21.33 -19.45
C ALA A 77 -29.57 20.56 -18.33
N ILE A 78 -30.80 20.08 -18.58
CA ILE A 78 -31.53 19.23 -17.62
C ILE A 78 -30.84 17.88 -17.46
N PHE A 79 -30.47 17.22 -18.56
CA PHE A 79 -29.81 15.92 -18.52
C PHE A 79 -28.48 15.97 -17.75
N THR A 80 -27.67 17.01 -17.99
CA THR A 80 -26.39 17.21 -17.27
C THR A 80 -26.60 17.42 -15.77
N GLU A 81 -27.56 18.26 -15.36
CA GLU A 81 -27.88 18.45 -13.93
C GLU A 81 -28.48 17.18 -13.28
N ILE A 82 -29.29 16.40 -14.00
CA ILE A 82 -29.81 15.10 -13.49
C ILE A 82 -28.67 14.11 -13.27
N ILE A 83 -27.73 14.01 -14.21
CA ILE A 83 -26.55 13.15 -14.07
C ILE A 83 -25.71 13.59 -12.86
N TRP A 84 -25.49 14.89 -12.72
CA TRP A 84 -24.79 15.46 -11.57
C TRP A 84 -25.50 15.16 -10.25
N LEU A 85 -26.83 15.36 -10.18
CA LEU A 85 -27.63 15.09 -8.99
C LEU A 85 -27.60 13.60 -8.61
N ARG A 86 -27.73 12.70 -9.59
CA ARG A 86 -27.61 11.25 -9.39
C ARG A 86 -26.25 10.90 -8.77
N ASP A 87 -25.17 11.47 -9.30
CA ASP A 87 -23.83 11.22 -8.81
C ASP A 87 -23.65 11.78 -7.39
N LYS A 88 -24.24 12.95 -7.07
CA LYS A 88 -24.22 13.54 -5.71
C LYS A 88 -25.06 12.77 -4.70
N ILE A 89 -26.20 12.21 -5.10
CA ILE A 89 -27.04 11.37 -4.22
C ILE A 89 -26.27 10.13 -3.76
N ARG A 90 -25.39 9.59 -4.60
CA ARG A 90 -24.55 8.43 -4.26
C ARG A 90 -23.50 8.74 -3.20
N GLU A 91 -23.21 10.01 -2.94
CA GLU A 91 -22.30 10.42 -1.85
C GLU A 91 -23.00 10.50 -0.49
N ILE A 92 -24.34 10.61 -0.45
CA ILE A 92 -25.13 10.79 0.79
C ILE A 92 -24.87 9.69 1.84
N PRO A 93 -24.73 8.39 1.48
CA PRO A 93 -24.47 7.34 2.46
C PRO A 93 -23.23 7.58 3.32
N VAL A 94 -22.19 8.27 2.78
CA VAL A 94 -20.94 8.56 3.50
C VAL A 94 -21.20 9.29 4.80
N LEU A 95 -22.21 10.17 4.84
CA LEU A 95 -22.55 10.95 6.05
C LEU A 95 -22.93 10.06 7.25
N PHE A 96 -23.30 8.81 7.00
CA PHE A 96 -23.66 7.83 8.02
C PHE A 96 -22.59 6.76 8.25
N TYR A 97 -21.45 6.85 7.55
CA TYR A 97 -20.36 5.88 7.72
C TYR A 97 -19.65 6.07 9.07
N ARG A 98 -19.35 4.94 9.70
CA ARG A 98 -18.55 4.81 10.92
C ARG A 98 -17.68 3.57 10.77
N ASP A 99 -16.50 3.59 11.38
CA ASP A 99 -15.55 2.48 11.34
C ASP A 99 -15.16 2.05 9.91
N HIS A 100 -15.16 3.01 8.98
CA HIS A 100 -14.79 2.81 7.58
C HIS A 100 -13.34 3.20 7.30
N VAL A 101 -12.85 2.83 6.13
CA VAL A 101 -11.51 3.19 5.64
C VAL A 101 -11.61 4.31 4.60
N ILE A 102 -10.82 5.36 4.75
CA ILE A 102 -10.67 6.40 3.73
C ILE A 102 -9.40 6.12 2.93
N ILE A 103 -9.47 6.12 1.61
CA ILE A 103 -8.33 5.88 0.71
C ILE A 103 -8.17 7.12 -0.16
N CYS A 104 -7.02 7.77 -0.09
CA CYS A 104 -6.70 8.96 -0.86
C CYS A 104 -5.72 8.59 -1.97
N GLY A 105 -6.07 8.90 -3.21
CA GLY A 105 -5.33 8.49 -4.39
C GLY A 105 -6.03 7.36 -5.13
N VAL A 106 -5.84 7.35 -6.45
CA VAL A 106 -6.34 6.33 -7.36
C VAL A 106 -5.15 5.78 -8.13
N ASN A 107 -4.84 4.51 -7.90
CA ASN A 107 -3.86 3.71 -8.62
C ASN A 107 -4.21 2.21 -8.48
N GLU A 108 -3.41 1.37 -9.13
CA GLU A 108 -3.57 -0.09 -9.17
C GLU A 108 -3.64 -0.70 -7.76
N THR A 109 -2.80 -0.23 -6.83
CA THR A 109 -2.82 -0.69 -5.43
C THR A 109 -4.13 -0.34 -4.73
N THR A 110 -4.63 0.89 -4.91
CA THR A 110 -5.91 1.30 -4.32
C THR A 110 -7.09 0.54 -4.91
N GLU A 111 -7.05 0.19 -6.20
CA GLU A 111 -8.07 -0.62 -6.86
C GLU A 111 -8.17 -2.00 -6.23
N THR A 112 -7.05 -2.73 -6.17
CA THR A 112 -7.03 -4.06 -5.54
C THR A 112 -7.40 -3.99 -4.07
N LEU A 113 -6.92 -2.99 -3.33
CA LEU A 113 -7.25 -2.80 -1.92
C LEU A 113 -8.76 -2.58 -1.72
N VAL A 114 -9.40 -1.74 -2.54
CA VAL A 114 -10.85 -1.50 -2.48
C VAL A 114 -11.63 -2.76 -2.81
N GLN A 115 -11.19 -3.55 -3.80
CA GLN A 115 -11.82 -4.83 -4.14
C GLN A 115 -11.74 -5.82 -2.96
N GLN A 116 -10.60 -5.90 -2.27
CA GLN A 116 -10.42 -6.76 -1.10
C GLN A 116 -11.21 -6.26 0.12
N LEU A 117 -11.24 -4.95 0.38
CA LEU A 117 -12.10 -4.38 1.43
C LEU A 117 -13.58 -4.68 1.17
N ARG A 118 -14.00 -4.65 -0.11
CA ARG A 118 -15.37 -4.97 -0.51
C ARG A 118 -15.70 -6.45 -0.29
N SER A 119 -14.77 -7.37 -0.58
CA SER A 119 -14.99 -8.81 -0.31
C SER A 119 -15.11 -9.10 1.18
N GLU A 120 -14.40 -8.33 2.02
CA GLU A 120 -14.50 -8.36 3.49
C GLU A 120 -15.71 -7.58 4.05
N LYS A 121 -16.54 -6.96 3.20
CA LYS A 121 -17.67 -6.09 3.58
C LYS A 121 -17.26 -4.89 4.45
N THR A 122 -16.02 -4.42 4.30
CA THR A 122 -15.54 -3.20 4.93
C THR A 122 -15.94 -2.00 4.07
N LYS A 123 -16.66 -1.05 4.68
CA LYS A 123 -17.02 0.21 4.02
C LYS A 123 -15.78 1.05 3.73
N SER A 124 -15.73 1.63 2.54
CA SER A 124 -14.61 2.47 2.10
C SER A 124 -15.07 3.76 1.43
N VAL A 125 -14.25 4.80 1.56
CA VAL A 125 -14.41 6.07 0.85
C VAL A 125 -13.12 6.34 0.08
N VAL A 126 -13.20 6.43 -1.24
CA VAL A 126 -12.07 6.73 -2.11
C VAL A 126 -12.10 8.20 -2.49
N ILE A 127 -10.99 8.92 -2.36
CA ILE A 127 -10.85 10.30 -2.79
C ILE A 127 -9.96 10.35 -4.03
N SER A 128 -10.54 10.78 -5.16
CA SER A 128 -9.81 10.99 -6.42
C SER A 128 -9.62 12.47 -6.71
N GLY A 129 -8.41 12.84 -7.11
CA GLY A 129 -8.08 14.20 -7.57
C GLY A 129 -8.66 14.53 -8.94
N ASN A 130 -9.02 13.52 -9.76
CA ASN A 130 -9.51 13.70 -11.12
C ASN A 130 -10.96 13.21 -11.24
N GLU A 131 -11.83 14.01 -11.86
CA GLU A 131 -13.19 13.61 -12.24
C GLU A 131 -13.16 12.72 -13.50
N SER A 132 -12.56 11.54 -13.41
CA SER A 132 -12.60 10.53 -14.46
C SER A 132 -13.78 9.57 -14.23
N THR A 133 -14.77 9.60 -15.13
CA THR A 133 -15.95 8.70 -15.07
C THR A 133 -15.56 7.22 -15.12
N ARG A 134 -14.42 6.90 -15.76
CA ARG A 134 -13.88 5.53 -15.84
C ARG A 134 -13.33 5.08 -14.49
N GLU A 135 -12.49 5.89 -13.85
CA GLU A 135 -11.97 5.62 -12.51
C GLU A 135 -13.11 5.50 -11.51
N ALA A 136 -14.08 6.41 -11.57
CA ALA A 136 -15.28 6.36 -10.74
C ALA A 136 -16.01 5.02 -10.85
N GLY A 137 -16.15 4.48 -12.06
CA GLY A 137 -16.84 3.21 -12.32
C GLY A 137 -16.18 2.00 -11.67
N ILE A 138 -14.85 1.98 -11.60
CA ILE A 138 -14.05 0.89 -11.02
C ILE A 138 -14.31 0.77 -9.51
N PHE A 139 -14.28 1.91 -8.81
CA PHE A 139 -14.40 1.93 -7.35
C PHE A 139 -15.85 1.93 -6.85
N ARG A 140 -16.81 2.42 -7.64
CA ARG A 140 -18.22 2.52 -7.22
C ARG A 140 -18.80 1.14 -6.91
N GLY A 141 -19.35 0.99 -5.71
CA GLY A 141 -20.01 -0.24 -5.25
C GLY A 141 -20.96 0.04 -4.08
N ARG A 142 -21.68 -0.98 -3.61
CA ARG A 142 -22.61 -0.83 -2.48
C ARG A 142 -21.94 -0.33 -1.20
N ASP A 143 -20.70 -0.73 -0.98
CA ASP A 143 -19.92 -0.44 0.23
C ASP A 143 -18.78 0.57 0.01
N THR A 144 -18.65 1.10 -1.22
CA THR A 144 -17.59 2.04 -1.59
C THR A 144 -18.17 3.29 -2.22
N VAL A 145 -17.85 4.44 -1.64
CA VAL A 145 -18.19 5.75 -2.21
C VAL A 145 -16.93 6.43 -2.73
N VAL A 146 -17.04 7.07 -3.89
CA VAL A 146 -15.95 7.86 -4.48
C VAL A 146 -16.31 9.34 -4.34
N LEU A 147 -15.39 10.11 -3.75
CA LEU A 147 -15.46 11.57 -3.67
C LEU A 147 -14.41 12.17 -4.60
N PHE A 148 -14.77 13.28 -5.25
CA PHE A 148 -13.88 14.00 -6.16
C PHE A 148 -13.42 15.31 -5.54
N GLY A 149 -12.13 15.59 -5.70
CA GLY A 149 -11.52 16.83 -5.25
C GLY A 149 -10.11 16.59 -4.70
N ASP A 150 -9.49 17.67 -4.24
CA ASP A 150 -8.14 17.61 -3.69
C ASP A 150 -8.13 16.84 -2.36
N PRO A 151 -7.40 15.71 -2.24
CA PRO A 151 -7.40 14.90 -1.02
C PRO A 151 -6.83 15.61 0.21
N LYS A 152 -6.10 16.74 0.04
CA LYS A 152 -5.65 17.55 1.18
C LYS A 152 -6.69 18.57 1.66
N ASP A 153 -7.80 18.77 0.96
CA ASP A 153 -8.85 19.68 1.39
C ASP A 153 -9.53 19.16 2.67
N THR A 154 -9.42 19.94 3.73
CA THR A 154 -10.02 19.62 5.03
C THR A 154 -11.55 19.49 4.98
N SER A 155 -12.21 20.20 4.06
CA SER A 155 -13.66 20.12 3.86
C SER A 155 -14.05 18.77 3.28
N LEU A 156 -13.25 18.27 2.33
CA LEU A 156 -13.44 16.98 1.69
C LEU A 156 -13.17 15.82 2.65
N LEU A 157 -12.09 15.89 3.43
CA LEU A 157 -11.81 14.91 4.49
C LEU A 157 -12.91 14.88 5.57
N SER A 158 -13.48 16.05 5.88
CA SER A 158 -14.63 16.14 6.79
C SER A 158 -15.88 15.51 6.18
N LEU A 159 -16.14 15.74 4.88
CA LEU A 159 -17.22 15.09 4.13
C LEU A 159 -17.05 13.56 4.12
N ALA A 160 -15.82 13.08 3.96
CA ALA A 160 -15.44 11.67 4.04
C ALA A 160 -15.57 11.05 5.44
N GLN A 161 -16.05 11.81 6.44
CA GLN A 161 -16.22 11.38 7.83
C GLN A 161 -14.92 10.92 8.51
N VAL A 162 -13.79 11.61 8.27
CA VAL A 162 -12.48 11.28 8.88
C VAL A 162 -12.51 11.17 10.42
N LYS A 163 -13.42 11.88 11.08
CA LYS A 163 -13.64 11.81 12.54
C LYS A 163 -14.17 10.46 13.02
N ASN A 164 -14.93 9.75 12.17
CA ASN A 164 -15.55 8.47 12.49
C ASN A 164 -14.85 7.29 11.78
N ALA A 165 -13.85 7.58 10.95
CA ALA A 165 -13.07 6.58 10.24
C ALA A 165 -12.18 5.78 11.19
N ARG A 166 -11.96 4.52 10.81
CA ARG A 166 -11.00 3.59 11.43
C ARG A 166 -9.58 3.89 10.99
N ALA A 167 -9.41 4.13 9.69
CA ALA A 167 -8.13 4.39 9.08
C ALA A 167 -8.25 5.34 7.89
N LEU A 168 -7.16 6.05 7.60
CA LEU A 168 -6.98 6.88 6.42
C LEU A 168 -5.68 6.48 5.72
N CYS A 169 -5.76 6.01 4.49
CA CYS A 169 -4.63 5.59 3.68
C CYS A 169 -4.32 6.68 2.65
N ALA A 170 -3.15 7.30 2.75
CA ALA A 170 -2.62 8.22 1.76
C ALA A 170 -1.71 7.44 0.79
N LEU A 171 -2.31 6.96 -0.31
CA LEU A 171 -1.70 6.06 -1.29
C LEU A 171 -1.61 6.73 -2.67
N THR A 172 -1.23 8.01 -2.71
CA THR A 172 -0.99 8.72 -3.96
C THR A 172 0.43 8.45 -4.47
N ASP A 173 0.70 8.79 -5.73
CA ASP A 173 2.03 8.64 -6.31
C ASP A 173 3.05 9.68 -5.80
N SER A 174 2.64 10.63 -4.95
CA SER A 174 3.52 11.66 -4.38
C SER A 174 3.64 11.51 -2.87
N ASP A 175 4.84 11.16 -2.40
CA ASP A 175 5.17 11.10 -0.97
C ASP A 175 4.87 12.44 -0.26
N GLY A 176 5.07 13.58 -0.96
CA GLY A 176 4.76 14.92 -0.44
C GLY A 176 3.26 15.16 -0.29
N LEU A 177 2.45 14.80 -1.29
CA LEU A 177 0.99 14.91 -1.20
C LEU A 177 0.45 14.00 -0.09
N ASN A 178 0.99 12.78 0.04
CA ASN A 178 0.62 11.88 1.12
C ASN A 178 0.86 12.53 2.50
N ALA A 179 1.92 13.33 2.63
CA ALA A 179 2.26 14.01 3.90
C ALA A 179 1.29 15.16 4.18
N GLU A 180 0.97 15.96 3.16
CA GLU A 180 -0.04 17.02 3.26
C GLU A 180 -1.43 16.48 3.67
N ILE A 181 -1.87 15.35 3.10
CA ILE A 181 -3.14 14.70 3.46
C ILE A 181 -3.15 14.35 4.95
N THR A 182 -2.05 13.78 5.45
CA THR A 182 -1.93 13.38 6.86
C THR A 182 -1.98 14.60 7.77
N LEU A 183 -1.27 15.68 7.43
CA LEU A 183 -1.31 16.94 8.17
C LEU A 183 -2.72 17.57 8.20
N SER A 184 -3.43 17.55 7.06
CA SER A 184 -4.82 18.00 6.99
C SER A 184 -5.74 17.17 7.89
N ALA A 185 -5.56 15.86 7.94
CA ALA A 185 -6.31 14.99 8.87
C ALA A 185 -5.99 15.34 10.33
N MET A 186 -4.72 15.54 10.70
CA MET A 186 -4.32 15.92 12.05
C MET A 186 -4.97 17.22 12.52
N LYS A 187 -4.98 18.24 11.66
CA LYS A 187 -5.63 19.54 11.94
C LYS A 187 -7.12 19.40 12.27
N ILE A 188 -7.84 18.50 11.57
CA ILE A 188 -9.26 18.24 11.83
C ILE A 188 -9.47 17.50 13.15
N LEU A 189 -8.51 16.65 13.52
CA LEU A 189 -8.60 15.71 14.64
C LEU A 189 -7.95 16.21 15.93
N GLU A 190 -7.44 17.44 15.99
CA GLU A 190 -6.85 18.05 17.19
C GLU A 190 -7.69 17.84 18.46
N LYS A 191 -9.03 17.86 18.34
CA LYS A 191 -9.99 17.71 19.44
C LYS A 191 -10.63 16.31 19.54
N ARG A 192 -10.18 15.33 18.77
CA ARG A 192 -10.72 13.96 18.80
C ARG A 192 -10.49 13.37 20.20
N LYS A 193 -11.54 12.82 20.79
CA LYS A 193 -11.47 12.05 22.04
C LYS A 193 -11.71 10.57 21.70
N GLY A 194 -10.89 9.67 22.24
CA GLY A 194 -11.01 8.23 22.03
C GLY A 194 -9.85 7.64 21.23
N LYS A 195 -10.11 6.54 20.50
CA LYS A 195 -9.06 5.83 19.76
C LYS A 195 -8.47 6.72 18.64
N PRO A 196 -7.13 6.76 18.51
CA PRO A 196 -6.48 7.50 17.44
C PRO A 196 -6.94 7.00 16.06
N LEU A 197 -7.02 7.92 15.09
CA LEU A 197 -7.12 7.52 13.69
C LEU A 197 -5.78 6.92 13.26
N THR A 198 -5.78 5.75 12.63
CA THR A 198 -4.57 5.23 11.99
C THR A 198 -4.44 5.85 10.60
N CYS A 199 -3.40 6.66 10.39
CA CYS A 199 -3.06 7.23 9.10
C CYS A 199 -1.91 6.41 8.50
N ILE A 200 -2.18 5.68 7.41
CA ILE A 200 -1.17 4.93 6.68
C ILE A 200 -0.67 5.78 5.53
N HIS A 201 0.64 5.92 5.48
CA HIS A 201 1.32 6.79 4.54
C HIS A 201 2.20 5.97 3.60
N GLN A 202 1.95 6.05 2.30
CA GLN A 202 2.85 5.43 1.34
C GLN A 202 4.11 6.30 1.18
N ILE A 203 5.26 5.76 1.58
CA ILE A 203 6.57 6.38 1.37
C ILE A 203 7.40 5.47 0.49
N THR A 204 7.80 6.03 -0.65
CA THR A 204 8.74 5.36 -1.54
C THR A 204 10.18 5.84 -1.29
N ASN A 205 10.37 7.11 -0.92
CA ASN A 205 11.68 7.70 -0.69
C ASN A 205 12.12 7.57 0.79
N PRO A 206 13.16 6.76 1.10
CA PRO A 206 13.68 6.62 2.46
C PRO A 206 14.10 7.93 3.13
N ALA A 207 14.56 8.93 2.36
CA ALA A 207 15.03 10.20 2.91
C ALA A 207 13.89 11.03 3.52
N LEU A 208 12.68 10.95 2.93
CA LEU A 208 11.50 11.67 3.44
C LEU A 208 10.94 11.03 4.72
N TRP A 209 11.25 9.76 4.97
CA TRP A 209 10.81 9.05 6.16
C TRP A 209 11.17 9.79 7.44
N LYS A 210 12.44 10.18 7.58
CA LYS A 210 12.93 10.84 8.79
C LYS A 210 12.20 12.16 9.04
N VAL A 211 12.01 12.96 8.00
CA VAL A 211 11.32 14.24 8.08
C VAL A 211 9.86 14.06 8.49
N ILE A 212 9.13 13.17 7.81
CA ILE A 212 7.71 12.92 8.10
C ILE A 212 7.54 12.32 9.49
N ARG A 213 8.44 11.42 9.89
CA ARG A 213 8.42 10.79 11.21
C ARG A 213 8.73 11.77 12.34
N GLU A 214 9.73 12.64 12.17
CA GLU A 214 10.00 13.72 13.13
C GLU A 214 8.81 14.68 13.25
N LEU A 215 8.15 14.99 12.13
CA LEU A 215 6.95 15.82 12.13
C LEU A 215 5.77 15.12 12.84
N ALA A 216 5.60 13.81 12.60
CA ALA A 216 4.57 12.95 13.20
C ALA A 216 4.75 12.73 14.70
N LEU A 217 6.00 12.66 15.16
CA LEU A 217 6.38 12.41 16.56
C LEU A 217 6.69 13.69 17.34
N SER A 218 6.61 14.86 16.69
CA SER A 218 6.78 16.15 17.37
C SER A 218 5.75 16.28 18.50
N PRO A 219 6.10 16.74 19.71
CA PRO A 219 5.16 16.86 20.84
C PRO A 219 3.96 17.79 20.58
N VAL A 220 3.93 18.49 19.44
CA VAL A 220 2.78 19.25 18.93
C VAL A 220 1.69 18.33 18.33
N THR A 221 2.02 17.08 18.00
CA THR A 221 1.09 16.13 17.40
C THR A 221 0.21 15.49 18.47
N SER A 222 -1.10 15.62 18.29
CA SER A 222 -2.11 15.11 19.21
C SER A 222 -2.12 13.57 19.21
N ASP A 223 -2.33 12.96 20.40
CA ASP A 223 -2.64 11.52 20.59
C ASP A 223 -3.85 11.04 19.77
N ALA A 224 -4.53 11.95 19.06
CA ALA A 224 -5.63 11.70 18.15
C ALA A 224 -5.26 10.99 16.83
N VAL A 225 -4.00 11.01 16.40
CA VAL A 225 -3.57 10.41 15.12
C VAL A 225 -2.31 9.57 15.32
N ARG A 226 -2.38 8.31 14.89
CA ARG A 226 -1.22 7.41 14.80
C ARG A 226 -0.80 7.32 13.34
N ILE A 227 0.45 7.66 13.05
CA ILE A 227 1.01 7.58 11.70
C ILE A 227 1.77 6.26 11.58
N ASP A 228 1.43 5.50 10.54
CA ASP A 228 2.13 4.30 10.12
C ASP A 228 2.47 4.42 8.63
N PHE A 229 3.37 3.57 8.16
CA PHE A 229 3.91 3.67 6.82
C PHE A 229 3.78 2.36 6.06
N TYR A 230 3.68 2.50 4.74
CA TYR A 230 3.50 1.40 3.82
C TYR A 230 4.39 1.59 2.59
N ASN A 231 5.03 0.51 2.15
CA ASN A 231 5.77 0.47 0.90
C ASN A 231 5.42 -0.81 0.16
N GLY A 232 4.33 -0.76 -0.61
CA GLY A 232 3.83 -1.87 -1.41
C GLY A 232 4.88 -2.49 -2.35
N PRO A 233 5.57 -1.68 -3.16
CA PRO A 233 6.62 -2.19 -4.03
C PRO A 233 7.72 -2.96 -3.29
N ALA A 234 8.17 -2.48 -2.13
CA ALA A 234 9.16 -3.20 -1.31
C ALA A 234 8.63 -4.54 -0.79
N LEU A 235 7.37 -4.58 -0.36
CA LEU A 235 6.72 -5.79 0.15
C LEU A 235 6.61 -6.89 -0.90
N GLY A 236 6.12 -6.53 -2.09
CA GLY A 236 6.03 -7.47 -3.21
C GLY A 236 7.41 -7.92 -3.67
N ALA A 237 8.40 -7.02 -3.71
CA ALA A 237 9.77 -7.37 -4.07
C ALA A 237 10.37 -8.39 -3.09
N ARG A 238 10.20 -8.18 -1.78
CA ARG A 238 10.67 -9.10 -0.74
C ARG A 238 10.08 -10.49 -0.88
N ALA A 239 8.77 -10.59 -1.12
CA ALA A 239 8.13 -11.89 -1.25
C ALA A 239 8.65 -12.68 -2.46
N LEU A 240 8.83 -12.00 -3.59
CA LEU A 240 9.35 -12.64 -4.80
C LEU A 240 10.83 -13.02 -4.69
N THR A 241 11.68 -12.16 -4.12
CA THR A 241 13.10 -12.52 -3.94
C THR A 241 13.25 -13.68 -2.96
N ASN A 242 12.51 -13.67 -1.85
CA ASN A 242 12.49 -14.78 -0.89
C ASN A 242 12.09 -16.11 -1.54
N MET A 243 11.10 -16.08 -2.45
CA MET A 243 10.58 -17.29 -3.09
C MET A 243 11.46 -17.80 -4.23
N TYR A 244 12.01 -16.89 -5.06
CA TYR A 244 12.66 -17.28 -6.32
C TYR A 244 14.17 -17.03 -6.37
N PHE A 245 14.70 -16.06 -5.61
CA PHE A 245 16.12 -15.70 -5.64
C PHE A 245 16.90 -16.25 -4.44
N THR A 246 16.44 -16.06 -3.21
CA THR A 246 17.14 -16.52 -2.00
C THR A 246 17.55 -18.01 -2.06
N PRO A 247 16.69 -18.94 -2.54
CA PRO A 247 17.07 -20.36 -2.64
C PRO A 247 18.18 -20.63 -3.67
N LEU A 248 18.39 -19.74 -4.63
CA LEU A 248 19.40 -19.88 -5.68
C LEU A 248 20.79 -19.39 -5.24
N ILE A 249 20.86 -18.47 -4.26
CA ILE A 249 22.10 -17.84 -3.80
C ILE A 249 23.22 -18.86 -3.55
N PRO A 250 23.03 -19.98 -2.81
CA PRO A 250 24.13 -20.92 -2.55
C PRO A 250 24.71 -21.52 -3.84
N SER A 251 23.88 -21.82 -4.83
CA SER A 251 24.30 -22.41 -6.11
C SER A 251 24.93 -21.41 -7.08
N TRP A 252 24.60 -20.12 -6.93
CA TRP A 252 25.09 -19.06 -7.81
C TRP A 252 26.48 -18.55 -7.42
N ARG A 253 26.94 -18.78 -6.18
CA ARG A 253 28.28 -18.36 -5.74
C ARG A 253 29.42 -18.99 -6.52
N SER A 254 29.21 -20.20 -7.03
CA SER A 254 30.22 -20.98 -7.75
C SER A 254 29.94 -21.05 -9.25
N SER A 255 29.11 -20.16 -9.80
CA SER A 255 28.68 -20.24 -11.21
C SER A 255 28.41 -18.88 -11.80
N GLU A 256 28.79 -18.70 -13.06
CA GLU A 256 28.45 -17.51 -13.86
C GLU A 256 26.94 -17.44 -14.04
N SER A 257 26.32 -16.58 -13.23
CA SER A 257 24.86 -16.41 -13.14
C SER A 257 24.48 -14.95 -13.34
N LEU A 258 23.36 -14.72 -14.01
CA LEU A 258 22.90 -13.38 -14.39
C LEU A 258 21.52 -13.09 -13.79
N PHE A 259 21.41 -12.00 -13.04
CA PHE A 259 20.15 -11.48 -12.53
C PHE A 259 19.65 -10.35 -13.44
N ILE A 260 18.43 -10.42 -13.94
CA ILE A 260 17.94 -9.49 -14.97
C ILE A 260 16.69 -8.79 -14.46
N VAL A 261 16.62 -7.48 -14.63
CA VAL A 261 15.43 -6.69 -14.32
C VAL A 261 15.07 -5.85 -15.53
N VAL A 262 13.85 -6.04 -16.03
CA VAL A 262 13.31 -5.33 -17.18
C VAL A 262 12.16 -4.43 -16.73
N GLY A 263 12.27 -3.12 -16.99
CA GLY A 263 11.30 -2.11 -16.58
C GLY A 263 11.33 -1.88 -15.08
N ALA A 264 12.37 -1.20 -14.58
CA ALA A 264 12.60 -1.10 -13.14
C ALA A 264 11.46 -0.35 -12.45
N GLY A 265 11.11 0.88 -12.86
CA GLY A 265 10.14 1.69 -12.13
C GLY A 265 10.33 1.63 -10.59
N ARG A 266 9.26 1.76 -9.81
CA ARG A 266 9.35 1.59 -8.34
C ARG A 266 9.53 0.13 -7.92
N PHE A 267 8.90 -0.80 -8.62
CA PHE A 267 8.88 -2.21 -8.22
C PHE A 267 10.22 -2.91 -8.47
N GLY A 268 10.74 -2.83 -9.68
CA GLY A 268 12.03 -3.37 -10.06
C GLY A 268 13.22 -2.71 -9.34
N GLU A 269 13.14 -1.42 -8.98
CA GLU A 269 14.14 -0.81 -8.07
C GLU A 269 14.20 -1.54 -6.72
N ASN A 270 13.05 -1.90 -6.16
CA ASN A 270 12.98 -2.66 -4.91
C ASN A 270 13.44 -4.11 -5.09
N ILE A 271 13.17 -4.74 -6.25
CA ILE A 271 13.72 -6.06 -6.60
C ILE A 271 15.26 -6.01 -6.62
N ILE A 272 15.85 -5.02 -7.29
CA ILE A 272 17.31 -4.86 -7.37
C ILE A 272 17.90 -4.60 -5.98
N ALA A 273 17.34 -3.66 -5.23
CA ALA A 273 17.81 -3.32 -3.89
C ALA A 273 17.79 -4.55 -2.96
N ARG A 274 16.69 -5.30 -2.98
CA ARG A 274 16.51 -6.48 -2.15
C ARG A 274 17.43 -7.64 -2.55
N ALA A 275 17.51 -7.96 -3.84
CA ALA A 275 18.41 -9.01 -4.33
C ALA A 275 19.88 -8.68 -4.03
N SER A 276 20.26 -7.40 -4.19
CA SER A 276 21.61 -6.93 -3.86
C SER A 276 21.92 -7.05 -2.37
N ARG A 277 20.96 -6.70 -1.50
CA ARG A 277 21.07 -6.86 -0.06
C ARG A 277 21.20 -8.33 0.35
N GLU A 278 20.33 -9.20 -0.17
CA GLU A 278 20.38 -10.63 0.13
C GLU A 278 21.71 -11.25 -0.31
N TRP A 279 22.24 -10.82 -1.46
CA TRP A 279 23.58 -11.19 -1.89
C TRP A 279 24.62 -10.73 -0.87
N PHE A 280 24.66 -9.45 -0.52
CA PHE A 280 25.60 -8.89 0.46
C PHE A 280 25.59 -9.62 1.80
N GLU A 281 24.41 -9.84 2.39
CA GLU A 281 24.27 -10.49 3.71
C GLU A 281 24.70 -11.96 3.72
N ASN A 282 24.54 -12.65 2.60
CA ASN A 282 24.84 -14.07 2.52
C ASN A 282 26.26 -14.33 1.98
N ASN A 283 26.90 -13.35 1.36
CA ASN A 283 28.12 -13.56 0.59
C ASN A 283 29.40 -13.34 1.42
N ALA A 284 29.95 -14.45 1.92
CA ALA A 284 31.27 -14.48 2.56
C ALA A 284 32.44 -14.45 1.56
N THR A 285 32.16 -14.63 0.26
CA THR A 285 33.13 -14.57 -0.84
C THR A 285 33.06 -13.19 -1.51
N GLU A 286 34.18 -12.58 -1.92
CA GLU A 286 34.18 -11.24 -2.56
C GLU A 286 33.58 -11.19 -4.00
N SER A 287 32.78 -12.20 -4.40
CA SER A 287 32.17 -12.25 -5.74
C SER A 287 30.96 -11.33 -5.86
N LYS A 288 30.86 -10.58 -6.95
CA LYS A 288 29.73 -9.65 -7.17
C LYS A 288 28.61 -10.34 -7.94
N LEU A 289 27.36 -10.05 -7.58
CA LEU A 289 26.21 -10.45 -8.38
C LEU A 289 26.17 -9.61 -9.67
N ASN A 290 26.12 -10.27 -10.83
CA ASN A 290 25.94 -9.57 -12.10
C ASN A 290 24.45 -9.28 -12.31
N ILE A 291 24.10 -8.00 -12.40
CA ILE A 291 22.75 -7.52 -12.65
C ILE A 291 22.70 -6.83 -14.00
N LEU A 292 21.81 -7.28 -14.89
CA LEU A 292 21.44 -6.55 -16.10
C LEU A 292 20.13 -5.78 -15.85
N LEU A 293 20.22 -4.46 -15.88
CA LEU A 293 19.07 -3.56 -15.78
C LEU A 293 18.71 -3.04 -17.17
N VAL A 294 17.54 -3.43 -17.69
CA VAL A 294 16.97 -2.93 -18.96
C VAL A 294 15.80 -2.01 -18.64
N ASP A 295 15.90 -0.76 -19.02
CA ASP A 295 14.85 0.25 -18.81
C ASP A 295 15.03 1.40 -19.82
N LEU A 296 14.06 2.29 -20.01
CA LEU A 296 14.24 3.50 -20.81
C LEU A 296 15.31 4.44 -20.21
N HIS A 297 15.46 4.43 -18.88
CA HIS A 297 16.34 5.31 -18.12
C HIS A 297 17.32 4.55 -17.21
N ALA A 298 17.76 3.38 -17.64
CA ALA A 298 18.56 2.43 -16.84
C ALA A 298 19.79 3.09 -16.17
N ASP A 299 20.52 3.94 -16.88
CA ASP A 299 21.72 4.61 -16.36
C ASP A 299 21.40 5.53 -15.16
N THR A 300 20.31 6.31 -15.27
CA THR A 300 19.86 7.22 -14.21
C THR A 300 19.39 6.42 -12.99
N LEU A 301 18.66 5.32 -13.22
CA LEU A 301 18.18 4.43 -12.17
C LEU A 301 19.34 3.76 -11.42
N ALA A 302 20.32 3.23 -12.14
CA ALA A 302 21.52 2.65 -11.56
C ALA A 302 22.32 3.68 -10.74
N GLY A 303 22.42 4.93 -11.21
CA GLY A 303 23.02 6.03 -10.47
C GLY A 303 22.29 6.32 -9.15
N ARG A 304 20.95 6.39 -9.18
CA ARG A 304 20.12 6.63 -7.98
C ARG A 304 20.25 5.49 -6.97
N LEU A 305 20.20 4.23 -7.41
CA LEU A 305 20.38 3.08 -6.52
C LEU A 305 21.74 3.11 -5.83
N LYS A 306 22.82 3.42 -6.57
CA LYS A 306 24.19 3.57 -6.02
C LYS A 306 24.31 4.71 -5.00
N ALA A 307 23.54 5.78 -5.16
CA ALA A 307 23.51 6.89 -4.20
C ALA A 307 22.67 6.58 -2.96
N THR A 308 21.61 5.76 -3.12
CA THR A 308 20.69 5.41 -2.03
C THR A 308 21.26 4.32 -1.12
N TYR A 309 21.96 3.33 -1.69
CA TYR A 309 22.49 2.16 -0.97
C TYR A 309 24.02 2.17 -1.01
N PRO A 310 24.71 2.54 0.10
CA PRO A 310 26.17 2.69 0.14
C PRO A 310 26.94 1.43 -0.28
N HIS A 311 26.48 0.26 0.17
CA HIS A 311 27.14 -1.04 -0.07
C HIS A 311 26.78 -1.70 -1.42
N LEU A 312 25.97 -1.05 -2.25
CA LEU A 312 25.55 -1.61 -3.53
C LEU A 312 26.75 -1.92 -4.45
N LYS A 313 27.75 -1.03 -4.48
CA LYS A 313 28.95 -1.19 -5.33
C LYS A 313 29.83 -2.36 -4.91
N GLU A 314 29.77 -2.74 -3.63
CA GLU A 314 30.52 -3.86 -3.07
C GLU A 314 29.82 -5.18 -3.40
N ALA A 315 28.49 -5.20 -3.35
CA ALA A 315 27.69 -6.41 -3.54
C ALA A 315 27.47 -6.80 -5.01
N VAL A 316 27.29 -5.82 -5.91
CA VAL A 316 26.77 -6.09 -7.26
C VAL A 316 27.49 -5.32 -8.36
N ASN A 317 27.47 -5.89 -9.56
CA ASN A 317 27.88 -5.26 -10.80
C ASN A 317 26.63 -5.00 -11.66
N ILE A 318 26.18 -3.74 -11.74
CA ILE A 318 24.99 -3.35 -12.52
C ILE A 318 25.42 -2.90 -13.91
N HIS A 319 25.04 -3.70 -14.90
CA HIS A 319 25.08 -3.37 -16.32
C HIS A 319 23.76 -2.70 -16.70
N ALA A 320 23.78 -1.38 -16.92
CA ALA A 320 22.60 -0.62 -17.30
C ALA A 320 22.46 -0.57 -18.84
N MET A 321 21.27 -0.86 -19.35
CA MET A 321 20.92 -0.74 -20.76
C MET A 321 19.69 0.12 -20.94
N SER A 322 19.90 1.35 -21.42
CA SER A 322 18.85 2.29 -21.74
C SER A 322 18.20 1.94 -23.09
N VAL A 323 17.17 1.08 -23.09
CA VAL A 323 16.51 0.54 -24.29
C VAL A 323 15.00 0.41 -24.05
N ASP A 324 14.21 0.76 -25.07
CA ASP A 324 12.78 0.46 -25.12
C ASP A 324 12.58 -1.04 -25.45
N VAL A 325 11.83 -1.75 -24.60
CA VAL A 325 11.53 -3.18 -24.80
C VAL A 325 10.69 -3.45 -26.06
N LEU A 326 9.98 -2.44 -26.57
CA LEU A 326 9.24 -2.52 -27.83
C LEU A 326 10.11 -2.19 -29.04
N SER A 327 11.34 -1.74 -28.85
CA SER A 327 12.24 -1.40 -29.95
C SER A 327 12.71 -2.65 -30.70
N PRO A 328 13.00 -2.54 -32.02
CA PRO A 328 13.60 -3.63 -32.79
C PRO A 328 14.87 -4.18 -32.15
N ARG A 329 15.69 -3.32 -31.51
CA ARG A 329 16.93 -3.72 -30.85
C ARG A 329 16.71 -4.77 -29.76
N PHE A 330 15.62 -4.65 -29.00
CA PHE A 330 15.29 -5.63 -27.95
C PHE A 330 14.67 -6.91 -28.53
N GLN A 331 13.97 -6.80 -29.65
CA GLN A 331 13.23 -7.90 -30.28
C GLN A 331 14.12 -8.79 -31.18
N VAL A 332 15.16 -8.22 -31.81
CA VAL A 332 16.03 -8.95 -32.76
C VAL A 332 17.07 -9.81 -32.02
N PRO A 333 17.34 -11.06 -32.47
CA PRO A 333 18.36 -11.93 -31.91
C PRO A 333 19.73 -11.26 -31.77
N GLY A 334 20.39 -11.48 -30.63
CA GLY A 334 21.73 -10.95 -30.34
C GLY A 334 21.76 -9.80 -29.33
N PHE A 335 20.61 -9.35 -28.82
CA PHE A 335 20.54 -8.38 -27.72
C PHE A 335 21.37 -8.83 -26.50
N MET A 336 21.33 -10.12 -26.17
CA MET A 336 22.07 -10.72 -25.05
C MET A 336 23.44 -11.29 -25.43
N LYS A 337 23.99 -10.98 -26.62
CA LYS A 337 25.23 -11.62 -27.11
C LYS A 337 26.42 -11.42 -26.17
N GLU A 338 26.52 -10.26 -25.53
CA GLU A 338 27.57 -9.94 -24.54
C GLU A 338 27.42 -10.74 -23.23
N TYR A 339 26.27 -11.37 -23.01
CA TYR A 339 25.90 -12.12 -21.82
C TYR A 339 25.79 -13.63 -22.09
N ALA A 340 26.20 -14.08 -23.29
CA ALA A 340 26.14 -15.49 -23.68
C ALA A 340 27.08 -16.40 -22.85
N SER A 341 28.02 -15.83 -22.09
CA SER A 341 28.91 -16.56 -21.18
C SER A 341 28.23 -17.03 -19.90
N PHE A 342 27.07 -16.47 -19.55
CA PHE A 342 26.32 -16.88 -18.36
C PHE A 342 25.56 -18.18 -18.63
N SER A 343 25.62 -19.14 -17.69
CA SER A 343 24.97 -20.45 -17.84
C SER A 343 23.58 -20.50 -17.19
N ARG A 344 23.30 -19.54 -16.29
CA ARG A 344 22.07 -19.45 -15.50
C ARG A 344 21.54 -18.03 -15.50
N ALA A 345 20.23 -17.86 -15.58
CA ALA A 345 19.59 -16.55 -15.46
C ALA A 345 18.29 -16.58 -14.65
N LEU A 346 18.05 -15.49 -13.92
CA LEU A 346 16.76 -15.20 -13.30
C LEU A 346 16.34 -13.79 -13.73
N ALA A 347 15.25 -13.69 -14.47
CA ALA A 347 14.75 -12.42 -14.98
C ALA A 347 13.44 -12.02 -14.30
N PHE A 348 13.33 -10.74 -13.94
CA PHE A 348 12.11 -10.11 -13.45
C PHE A 348 11.65 -9.05 -14.45
N ILE A 349 10.52 -9.29 -15.10
CA ILE A 349 9.84 -8.31 -15.94
C ILE A 349 8.84 -7.55 -15.07
N CYS A 350 9.19 -6.31 -14.74
CA CYS A 350 8.50 -5.48 -13.75
C CYS A 350 7.60 -4.40 -14.38
N ILE A 351 7.42 -4.44 -15.70
CA ILE A 351 6.55 -3.53 -16.47
C ILE A 351 5.09 -3.67 -16.00
N SER A 352 4.42 -2.55 -15.76
CA SER A 352 3.03 -2.52 -15.26
C SER A 352 1.99 -2.87 -16.31
N ASP A 353 2.28 -2.62 -17.59
CA ASP A 353 1.43 -3.06 -18.69
C ASP A 353 1.68 -4.55 -18.97
N ASP A 354 0.68 -5.37 -18.67
CA ASP A 354 0.77 -6.83 -18.81
C ASP A 354 1.13 -7.27 -20.25
N THR A 355 0.63 -6.57 -21.27
CA THR A 355 0.87 -6.97 -22.67
C THR A 355 2.29 -6.66 -23.08
N VAL A 356 2.79 -5.48 -22.71
CA VAL A 356 4.19 -5.09 -22.95
C VAL A 356 5.13 -5.98 -22.14
N GLY A 357 4.80 -6.27 -20.88
CA GLY A 357 5.55 -7.19 -20.02
C GLY A 357 5.67 -8.58 -20.61
N LEU A 358 4.56 -9.19 -21.05
CA LEU A 358 4.58 -10.50 -21.69
C LEU A 358 5.37 -10.49 -23.01
N THR A 359 5.21 -9.45 -23.83
CA THR A 359 5.99 -9.30 -25.07
C THR A 359 7.49 -9.24 -24.77
N ALA A 360 7.89 -8.51 -23.74
CA ALA A 360 9.28 -8.43 -23.31
C ALA A 360 9.81 -9.77 -22.79
N ALA A 361 8.99 -10.53 -22.05
CA ALA A 361 9.33 -11.85 -21.53
C ALA A 361 9.57 -12.87 -22.66
N LEU A 362 8.69 -12.88 -23.67
CA LEU A 362 8.82 -13.77 -24.83
C LEU A 362 10.07 -13.43 -25.65
N ALA A 363 10.31 -12.15 -25.93
CA ALA A 363 11.53 -11.72 -26.59
C ALA A 363 12.79 -12.13 -25.81
N LEU A 364 12.78 -11.96 -24.48
CA LEU A 364 13.90 -12.35 -23.63
C LEU A 364 14.13 -13.86 -23.62
N SER A 365 13.06 -14.67 -23.65
CA SER A 365 13.17 -16.13 -23.72
C SER A 365 13.91 -16.60 -24.99
N HIS A 366 13.67 -15.95 -26.13
CA HIS A 366 14.39 -16.26 -27.38
C HIS A 366 15.88 -15.95 -27.31
N HIS A 367 16.28 -14.94 -26.51
CA HIS A 367 17.69 -14.60 -26.31
C HIS A 367 18.44 -15.51 -25.34
N MET A 368 17.71 -16.34 -24.59
CA MET A 368 18.24 -17.19 -23.51
C MET A 368 18.29 -18.67 -23.87
N ILE A 369 18.03 -19.02 -25.12
CA ILE A 369 18.10 -20.41 -25.58
C ILE A 369 19.50 -20.98 -25.29
N GLY A 370 19.56 -22.11 -24.59
CA GLY A 370 20.80 -22.75 -24.13
C GLY A 370 21.25 -22.33 -22.72
N MET A 371 20.53 -21.43 -22.05
CA MET A 371 20.72 -21.09 -20.63
C MET A 371 19.67 -21.78 -19.75
N ASN A 372 20.05 -22.13 -18.53
CA ASN A 372 19.06 -22.50 -17.52
C ASN A 372 18.44 -21.22 -16.94
N ALA A 373 17.33 -20.78 -17.53
CA ALA A 373 16.71 -19.49 -17.25
C ALA A 373 15.28 -19.61 -16.72
N ARG A 374 14.93 -18.72 -15.78
CA ARG A 374 13.56 -18.51 -15.30
C ARG A 374 13.18 -17.05 -15.51
N ILE A 375 12.01 -16.80 -16.07
CA ILE A 375 11.51 -15.45 -16.35
C ILE A 375 10.22 -15.23 -15.59
N LEU A 376 10.23 -14.30 -14.64
CA LEU A 376 9.07 -13.88 -13.88
C LEU A 376 8.45 -12.67 -14.56
N VAL A 377 7.14 -12.70 -14.82
CA VAL A 377 6.44 -11.64 -15.53
C VAL A 377 5.32 -11.08 -14.69
N ARG A 378 5.34 -9.76 -14.45
CA ARG A 378 4.28 -9.05 -13.74
C ARG A 378 2.99 -9.10 -14.56
N MET A 379 1.94 -9.68 -13.98
CA MET A 379 0.59 -9.81 -14.54
C MET A 379 -0.43 -9.36 -13.48
N ASP A 380 -0.79 -8.08 -13.48
CA ASP A 380 -1.65 -7.51 -12.43
C ASP A 380 -3.13 -7.40 -12.85
N HIS A 381 -3.42 -7.26 -14.14
CA HIS A 381 -4.75 -6.89 -14.63
C HIS A 381 -5.42 -7.95 -15.53
N ASN A 382 -4.65 -8.88 -16.11
CA ASN A 382 -5.13 -9.84 -17.10
C ASN A 382 -4.94 -11.30 -16.65
N PRO A 383 -5.85 -11.85 -15.82
CA PRO A 383 -5.75 -13.24 -15.36
C PRO A 383 -5.79 -14.26 -16.51
N GLY A 384 -6.48 -13.94 -17.62
CA GLY A 384 -6.53 -14.82 -18.79
C GLY A 384 -5.18 -14.97 -19.50
N LEU A 385 -4.38 -13.89 -19.57
CA LEU A 385 -3.02 -13.97 -20.11
C LEU A 385 -2.10 -14.78 -19.19
N ALA A 386 -2.23 -14.60 -17.87
CA ALA A 386 -1.46 -15.37 -16.90
C ALA A 386 -1.70 -16.88 -17.05
N GLN A 387 -2.96 -17.31 -17.19
CA GLN A 387 -3.30 -18.72 -17.38
C GLN A 387 -2.68 -19.30 -18.67
N LEU A 388 -2.73 -18.57 -19.78
CA LEU A 388 -2.13 -19.01 -21.05
C LEU A 388 -0.61 -19.21 -20.95
N VAL A 389 0.08 -18.36 -20.18
CA VAL A 389 1.52 -18.50 -19.94
C VAL A 389 1.83 -19.74 -19.09
N GLU A 390 1.03 -20.01 -18.06
CA GLU A 390 1.19 -21.21 -17.22
C GLU A 390 1.05 -22.51 -18.04
N GLU A 391 0.08 -22.53 -18.96
CA GLU A 391 -0.18 -23.68 -19.84
C GLU A 391 0.93 -23.92 -20.89
N GLN A 392 1.72 -22.89 -21.24
CA GLN A 392 2.79 -22.96 -22.25
C GLN A 392 4.18 -23.34 -21.70
N ASN A 393 4.31 -23.70 -20.41
CA ASN A 393 5.58 -24.05 -19.77
C ASN A 393 6.24 -25.39 -20.24
N ALA A 394 6.16 -25.70 -21.53
CA ALA A 394 6.64 -26.95 -22.14
C ALA A 394 8.09 -26.90 -22.69
N GLY A 395 8.86 -25.83 -22.41
CA GLY A 395 10.24 -25.64 -22.88
C GLY A 395 11.32 -25.64 -21.78
N GLU A 396 12.60 -25.48 -22.15
CA GLU A 396 13.74 -25.37 -21.21
C GLU A 396 13.72 -24.10 -20.34
N ILE A 397 13.06 -23.04 -20.81
CA ILE A 397 12.93 -21.75 -20.12
C ILE A 397 11.51 -21.64 -19.57
N THR A 398 11.39 -21.47 -18.25
CA THR A 398 10.09 -21.34 -17.59
C THR A 398 9.68 -19.87 -17.49
N ILE A 399 8.47 -19.55 -17.94
CA ILE A 399 7.86 -18.23 -17.77
C ILE A 399 6.80 -18.34 -16.65
N ILE A 400 6.94 -17.52 -15.62
CA ILE A 400 6.16 -17.59 -14.39
C ILE A 400 5.43 -16.26 -14.22
N PRO A 401 4.09 -16.20 -14.39
CA PRO A 401 3.35 -14.99 -14.09
C PRO A 401 3.35 -14.76 -12.58
N PHE A 402 3.41 -13.50 -12.16
CA PHE A 402 3.19 -13.12 -10.77
C PHE A 402 2.32 -11.87 -10.69
N ASN A 403 1.50 -11.80 -9.64
CA ASN A 403 0.72 -10.62 -9.33
C ASN A 403 1.41 -9.84 -8.21
N SER A 404 1.93 -8.66 -8.53
CA SER A 404 2.68 -7.81 -7.60
C SER A 404 1.78 -7.19 -6.53
N LEU A 405 0.50 -6.99 -6.85
CA LEU A 405 -0.50 -6.37 -5.98
C LEU A 405 -1.09 -7.34 -4.96
N SER A 406 -1.04 -8.65 -5.24
CA SER A 406 -1.65 -9.70 -4.41
C SER A 406 -1.22 -9.66 -2.94
N LEU A 407 0.04 -9.33 -2.67
CA LEU A 407 0.58 -9.15 -1.32
C LEU A 407 0.60 -7.67 -0.90
N ALA A 408 0.95 -6.78 -1.82
CA ALA A 408 1.10 -5.36 -1.52
C ALA A 408 -0.24 -4.74 -1.08
N ALA A 409 -1.32 -5.01 -1.80
CA ALA A 409 -2.62 -4.36 -1.58
C ALA A 409 -3.50 -5.03 -0.51
N ARG A 410 -2.99 -6.02 0.25
CA ARG A 410 -3.79 -6.72 1.28
C ARG A 410 -4.24 -5.77 2.39
N PRO A 411 -5.52 -5.79 2.81
CA PRO A 411 -6.03 -4.89 3.84
C PRO A 411 -5.29 -5.02 5.17
N ASP A 412 -4.94 -6.24 5.59
CA ASP A 412 -4.20 -6.48 6.83
C ASP A 412 -2.80 -5.86 6.79
N VAL A 413 -2.09 -5.99 5.67
CA VAL A 413 -0.75 -5.43 5.49
C VAL A 413 -0.78 -3.91 5.34
N VAL A 414 -1.68 -3.37 4.49
CA VAL A 414 -1.80 -1.93 4.28
C VAL A 414 -2.29 -1.25 5.56
N LEU A 415 -3.35 -1.75 6.19
CA LEU A 415 -3.94 -1.12 7.38
C LEU A 415 -3.11 -1.37 8.65
N GLY A 416 -2.38 -2.49 8.69
CA GLY A 416 -1.56 -2.88 9.81
C GLY A 416 -0.15 -2.28 9.80
N GLY A 417 0.32 -1.76 8.65
CA GLY A 417 1.58 -1.02 8.52
C GLY A 417 2.78 -1.79 9.09
N ILE A 418 3.71 -1.05 9.72
CA ILE A 418 4.91 -1.64 10.34
C ILE A 418 4.54 -2.62 11.44
N ARG A 419 3.47 -2.37 12.20
CA ARG A 419 3.03 -3.25 13.29
C ARG A 419 2.70 -4.65 12.77
N GLU A 420 1.95 -4.76 11.69
CA GLU A 420 1.61 -6.06 11.08
C GLU A 420 2.83 -6.71 10.42
N MET A 421 3.65 -5.93 9.72
CA MET A 421 4.87 -6.46 9.10
C MET A 421 5.83 -7.06 10.13
N LEU A 422 6.06 -6.34 11.24
CA LEU A 422 6.94 -6.79 12.32
C LEU A 422 6.37 -8.02 13.03
N ALA A 423 5.06 -8.05 13.27
CA ALA A 423 4.39 -9.20 13.88
C ALA A 423 4.54 -10.48 13.04
N ARG A 424 4.38 -10.36 11.71
CA ARG A 424 4.63 -11.45 10.75
C ARG A 424 6.09 -11.93 10.82
N ALA A 425 7.04 -11.00 10.81
CA ALA A 425 8.46 -11.34 10.87
C ALA A 425 8.88 -12.02 12.19
N ILE A 426 8.29 -11.63 13.32
CA ILE A 426 8.51 -12.29 14.61
C ILE A 426 8.02 -13.75 14.56
N HIS A 427 6.81 -13.98 14.03
CA HIS A 427 6.25 -15.32 13.88
C HIS A 427 7.04 -16.19 12.90
N GLU A 428 7.48 -15.62 11.77
CA GLU A 428 8.33 -16.33 10.80
C GLU A 428 9.66 -16.75 11.43
N GLN A 429 10.30 -15.88 12.21
CA GLN A 429 11.53 -16.20 12.93
C GLN A 429 11.31 -17.28 14.01
N TYR A 430 10.14 -17.27 14.65
CA TYR A 430 9.74 -18.31 15.59
C TYR A 430 9.62 -19.67 14.90
N LEU A 431 8.93 -19.75 13.75
CA LEU A 431 8.84 -20.96 12.94
C LEU A 431 10.22 -21.45 12.47
N ALA A 432 11.10 -20.53 12.05
CA ALA A 432 12.46 -20.87 11.64
C ALA A 432 13.29 -21.50 12.78
N THR A 433 13.05 -21.06 14.02
CA THR A 433 13.72 -21.58 15.22
C THR A 433 13.20 -22.97 15.60
N LEU A 434 11.88 -23.19 15.47
CA LEU A 434 11.25 -24.49 15.64
C LEU A 434 11.79 -25.53 14.66
N SER A 435 11.92 -25.17 13.37
CA SER A 435 12.44 -26.08 12.33
C SER A 435 13.90 -26.51 12.56
N ARG A 436 14.66 -25.78 13.38
CA ARG A 436 16.06 -26.09 13.73
C ARG A 436 16.19 -26.90 15.03
N SER A 437 15.12 -27.04 15.81
CA SER A 437 15.12 -27.72 17.11
C SER A 437 14.45 -29.10 17.00
N PRO A 438 14.88 -30.13 17.77
CA PRO A 438 14.19 -31.43 17.79
C PRO A 438 12.74 -31.29 18.24
N PRO A 439 11.82 -32.20 17.84
CA PRO A 439 10.38 -32.03 18.01
C PRO A 439 10.02 -32.10 19.50
N VAL A 440 9.92 -30.95 20.16
CA VAL A 440 9.53 -30.86 21.57
C VAL A 440 8.41 -29.82 21.73
N GLN A 441 7.17 -30.31 21.59
CA GLN A 441 5.95 -30.02 22.39
C GLN A 441 4.70 -30.16 21.52
N LYS A 442 3.84 -31.15 21.85
CA LYS A 442 2.47 -31.23 21.34
C LYS A 442 1.69 -29.98 21.80
N GLY A 443 1.08 -29.26 20.86
CA GLY A 443 0.18 -28.12 21.15
C GLY A 443 0.67 -26.75 20.71
N VAL A 444 1.85 -26.64 20.12
CA VAL A 444 2.37 -25.39 19.55
C VAL A 444 1.85 -25.22 18.11
N PRO A 445 1.19 -24.10 17.77
CA PRO A 445 0.76 -23.84 16.40
C PRO A 445 1.96 -23.52 15.52
N ALA A 446 2.44 -24.51 14.78
CA ALA A 446 3.50 -24.39 13.77
C ALA A 446 2.93 -24.13 12.36
N VAL A 447 1.89 -23.28 12.29
CA VAL A 447 1.20 -22.95 11.03
C VAL A 447 1.69 -21.61 10.46
N PRO A 448 1.62 -21.41 9.13
CA PRO A 448 1.87 -20.12 8.52
C PRO A 448 1.00 -19.00 9.11
N TRP A 449 1.45 -17.75 9.00
CA TRP A 449 0.75 -16.60 9.57
C TRP A 449 -0.72 -16.50 9.16
N ASP A 450 -1.03 -16.76 7.89
CA ASP A 450 -2.39 -16.62 7.36
C ASP A 450 -3.37 -17.65 7.97
N GLU A 451 -2.86 -18.80 8.42
CA GLU A 451 -3.63 -19.86 9.11
C GLU A 451 -3.68 -19.66 10.64
N LEU A 452 -2.94 -18.69 11.18
CA LEU A 452 -2.86 -18.43 12.60
C LEU A 452 -4.18 -17.83 13.12
N SER A 453 -4.65 -18.28 14.28
CA SER A 453 -5.85 -17.71 14.90
C SER A 453 -5.69 -16.21 15.19
N GLU A 454 -6.77 -15.41 15.07
CA GLU A 454 -6.71 -13.97 15.32
C GLU A 454 -6.22 -13.59 16.72
N ARG A 455 -6.50 -14.43 17.72
CA ARG A 455 -5.97 -14.24 19.08
C ARG A 455 -4.44 -14.26 19.11
N LEU A 456 -3.83 -15.19 18.38
CA LEU A 456 -2.38 -15.35 18.32
C LEU A 456 -1.74 -14.30 17.40
N LYS A 457 -2.40 -13.92 16.30
CA LYS A 457 -1.96 -12.77 15.49
C LYS A 457 -1.95 -11.49 16.31
N GLU A 458 -2.99 -11.23 17.10
CA GLU A 458 -3.05 -10.05 17.97
C GLU A 458 -1.96 -10.06 19.04
N SER A 459 -1.63 -11.23 19.61
CA SER A 459 -0.52 -11.36 20.54
C SER A 459 0.83 -10.95 19.92
N ASN A 460 1.09 -11.36 18.68
CA ASN A 460 2.30 -10.96 17.95
C ASN A 460 2.28 -9.47 17.58
N ARG A 461 1.11 -8.92 17.22
CA ARG A 461 0.95 -7.48 16.95
C ARG A 461 1.20 -6.61 18.18
N LEU A 462 0.78 -7.05 19.36
CA LEU A 462 1.08 -6.36 20.62
C LEU A 462 2.57 -6.43 20.96
N GLN A 463 3.24 -7.56 20.69
CA GLN A 463 4.68 -7.67 20.86
C GLN A 463 5.43 -6.73 19.90
N ALA A 464 5.00 -6.62 18.64
CA ALA A 464 5.56 -5.68 17.68
C ALA A 464 5.42 -4.22 18.14
N GLU A 465 4.26 -3.85 18.70
CA GLU A 465 4.00 -2.52 19.24
C GLU A 465 4.91 -2.20 20.44
N ASP A 466 5.05 -3.14 21.36
CA ASP A 466 5.95 -3.00 22.51
C ASP A 466 7.43 -2.91 22.12
N ILE A 467 7.86 -3.61 21.06
CA ILE A 467 9.21 -3.41 20.51
C ILE A 467 9.41 -1.95 20.13
N LEU A 468 8.48 -1.31 19.41
CA LEU A 468 8.59 0.09 19.00
C LEU A 468 8.62 1.06 20.20
N GLU A 469 7.88 0.77 21.27
CA GLU A 469 7.91 1.56 22.51
C GLU A 469 9.23 1.41 23.28
N LYS A 470 9.81 0.21 23.31
CA LYS A 470 11.11 -0.06 23.94
C LYS A 470 12.22 0.75 23.30
N ILE A 471 12.31 0.73 21.98
CA ILE A 471 13.38 1.44 21.27
C ILE A 471 13.30 2.95 21.52
N ARG A 472 12.09 3.52 21.53
CA ARG A 472 11.89 4.94 21.79
C ARG A 472 12.34 5.34 23.19
N ALA A 473 12.16 4.47 24.18
CA ALA A 473 12.56 4.77 25.55
C ALA A 473 14.07 4.86 25.76
N VAL A 474 14.86 4.18 24.93
CA VAL A 474 16.34 4.32 24.93
C VAL A 474 16.81 5.41 23.96
N GLY A 475 15.89 6.21 23.42
CA GLY A 475 16.18 7.31 22.49
C GLY A 475 16.58 6.85 21.09
N CYS A 476 16.23 5.62 20.72
CA CYS A 476 16.41 5.10 19.37
C CYS A 476 15.10 5.18 18.57
N ASP A 477 15.24 5.11 17.25
CA ASP A 477 14.11 5.09 16.34
C ASP A 477 14.41 4.25 15.09
N ILE A 478 13.46 4.07 14.19
CA ILE A 478 13.63 3.25 12.97
C ILE A 478 13.52 4.07 11.68
N VAL A 479 14.33 3.70 10.70
CA VAL A 479 14.30 4.20 9.31
C VAL A 479 14.37 3.03 8.34
N PRO A 480 13.88 3.19 7.09
CA PRO A 480 14.08 2.19 6.05
C PRO A 480 15.57 1.89 5.91
N MET A 481 15.90 0.62 5.73
CA MET A 481 17.28 0.17 5.68
C MET A 481 17.93 0.55 4.35
N THR A 482 18.88 1.47 4.42
CA THR A 482 19.74 1.82 3.29
C THR A 482 21.17 1.33 3.49
N ASP A 483 21.61 1.21 4.74
CA ASP A 483 22.90 0.64 5.13
C ASP A 483 22.70 -0.82 5.59
N TRP A 484 23.19 -1.76 4.80
CA TRP A 484 23.03 -3.19 5.07
C TRP A 484 23.92 -3.71 6.21
N THR A 485 24.91 -2.92 6.64
CA THR A 485 25.70 -3.24 7.85
C THR A 485 24.98 -2.88 9.14
N ALA A 486 23.87 -2.13 9.07
CA ALA A 486 23.10 -1.69 10.23
C ALA A 486 22.46 -2.84 11.05
N THR A 487 22.49 -4.07 10.53
CA THR A 487 22.16 -5.29 11.30
C THR A 487 23.13 -5.55 12.46
N SER A 488 24.33 -4.94 12.42
CA SER A 488 25.33 -4.98 13.50
C SER A 488 25.01 -4.04 14.68
N PHE A 489 23.94 -3.24 14.60
CA PHE A 489 23.53 -2.37 15.70
C PHE A 489 23.34 -3.20 16.97
N SER A 490 24.03 -2.79 18.04
CA SER A 490 23.90 -3.39 19.36
C SER A 490 23.54 -2.32 20.37
N PHE A 491 22.59 -2.66 21.25
CA PHE A 491 22.31 -1.86 22.43
C PHE A 491 23.48 -1.96 23.41
N SER A 492 23.75 -0.88 24.14
CA SER A 492 24.73 -0.94 25.22
C SER A 492 24.28 -1.93 26.31
N PRO A 493 25.20 -2.53 27.09
CA PRO A 493 24.83 -3.46 28.15
C PRO A 493 23.79 -2.91 29.13
N GLY A 494 23.87 -1.62 29.46
CA GLY A 494 22.88 -0.95 30.33
C GLY A 494 21.51 -0.79 29.69
N GLU A 495 21.44 -0.53 28.38
CA GLU A 495 20.18 -0.49 27.64
C GLU A 495 19.55 -1.88 27.52
N VAL A 496 20.36 -2.91 27.29
CA VAL A 496 19.88 -4.31 27.27
C VAL A 496 19.22 -4.65 28.60
N GLU A 497 19.86 -4.33 29.73
CA GLU A 497 19.32 -4.60 31.06
C GLU A 497 18.01 -3.83 31.31
N TYR A 498 17.99 -2.54 30.99
CA TYR A 498 16.81 -1.69 31.14
C TYR A 498 15.63 -2.20 30.31
N LEU A 499 15.86 -2.57 29.04
CA LEU A 499 14.80 -3.07 28.17
C LEU A 499 14.32 -4.48 28.56
N ALA A 500 15.23 -5.32 29.09
CA ALA A 500 14.89 -6.64 29.59
C ALA A 500 14.02 -6.55 30.87
N GLU A 501 14.35 -5.63 31.78
CA GLU A 501 13.52 -5.33 32.95
C GLU A 501 12.11 -4.88 32.52
N ARG A 502 12.01 -3.98 31.53
CA ARG A 502 10.71 -3.53 31.00
C ARG A 502 9.89 -4.66 30.39
N GLU A 503 10.51 -5.59 29.67
CA GLU A 503 9.80 -6.75 29.12
C GLU A 503 9.23 -7.63 30.24
N HIS A 504 10.00 -7.86 31.31
CA HIS A 504 9.53 -8.63 32.44
C HIS A 504 8.36 -7.94 33.17
N VAL A 505 8.44 -6.62 33.35
CA VAL A 505 7.36 -5.83 33.96
C VAL A 505 6.08 -5.89 33.13
N ARG A 506 6.18 -5.82 31.80
CA ARG A 506 5.06 -6.00 30.89
C ARG A 506 4.42 -7.38 31.08
N TRP A 507 5.22 -8.44 31.04
CA TRP A 507 4.74 -9.82 31.24
C TRP A 507 4.06 -9.99 32.61
N MET A 508 4.63 -9.43 33.68
CA MET A 508 4.01 -9.48 35.01
C MET A 508 2.65 -8.78 35.04
N ASN A 509 2.50 -7.63 34.37
CA ASN A 509 1.24 -6.92 34.29
C ASN A 509 0.19 -7.71 33.51
N ASP A 510 0.57 -8.33 32.38
CA ASP A 510 -0.31 -9.20 31.59
C ASP A 510 -0.79 -10.41 32.40
N MET A 511 0.11 -11.02 33.19
CA MET A 511 -0.21 -12.13 34.09
C MET A 511 -1.15 -11.69 35.22
N LYS A 512 -0.89 -10.54 35.86
CA LYS A 512 -1.77 -9.97 36.90
C LYS A 512 -3.17 -9.69 36.38
N ASN A 513 -3.28 -9.13 35.18
CA ASN A 513 -4.57 -8.87 34.52
C ASN A 513 -5.36 -10.16 34.24
N GLN A 514 -4.66 -11.28 34.07
CA GLN A 514 -5.25 -12.63 33.95
C GLN A 514 -5.52 -13.30 35.31
N GLY A 515 -5.35 -12.58 36.41
CA GLY A 515 -5.60 -13.04 37.78
C GLY A 515 -4.44 -13.81 38.41
N PHE A 516 -3.25 -13.82 37.78
CA PHE A 516 -2.11 -14.52 38.36
C PHE A 516 -1.48 -13.79 39.54
N SER A 517 -0.92 -14.58 40.44
CA SER A 517 -0.15 -14.13 41.61
C SER A 517 1.11 -14.97 41.77
N PHE A 518 2.02 -14.52 42.63
CA PHE A 518 3.20 -15.29 42.96
C PHE A 518 2.84 -16.64 43.63
N GLY A 519 3.55 -17.70 43.24
CA GLY A 519 3.52 -18.97 43.95
C GLY A 519 4.75 -19.82 43.62
N PRO A 520 5.17 -20.72 44.52
CA PRO A 520 6.44 -21.44 44.39
C PRO A 520 6.49 -22.41 43.20
N LEU A 521 5.32 -22.81 42.68
CA LEU A 521 5.17 -23.66 41.51
C LEU A 521 4.16 -23.03 40.55
N LYS A 522 4.34 -23.30 39.25
CA LYS A 522 3.37 -22.88 38.24
C LYS A 522 2.09 -23.69 38.39
N ASP A 523 0.97 -23.02 38.61
CA ASP A 523 -0.37 -23.61 38.75
C ASP A 523 -1.39 -22.76 37.98
N GLU A 524 -1.85 -23.27 36.84
CA GLU A 524 -2.80 -22.58 35.95
C GLU A 524 -4.21 -22.46 36.57
N GLN A 525 -4.62 -23.43 37.40
CA GLN A 525 -5.95 -23.43 38.02
C GLN A 525 -6.02 -22.42 39.16
N LYS A 526 -4.97 -22.36 40.00
CA LYS A 526 -4.88 -21.40 41.10
C LYS A 526 -4.33 -20.05 40.67
N LYS A 527 -4.02 -19.89 39.37
CA LYS A 527 -3.41 -18.69 38.80
C LYS A 527 -2.17 -18.27 39.60
N ARG A 528 -1.20 -19.18 39.72
CA ARG A 528 0.09 -18.93 40.40
C ARG A 528 1.26 -19.19 39.48
N HIS A 529 2.28 -18.32 39.53
CA HIS A 529 3.49 -18.46 38.71
C HIS A 529 4.75 -18.05 39.50
N PRO A 530 5.84 -18.86 39.45
CA PRO A 530 7.05 -18.61 40.25
C PRO A 530 7.84 -17.38 39.82
N LEU A 531 7.74 -16.99 38.55
CA LEU A 531 8.45 -15.82 38.01
C LEU A 531 7.77 -14.48 38.30
N MET A 532 6.66 -14.44 39.05
CA MET A 532 5.99 -13.18 39.42
C MET A 532 6.68 -12.47 40.59
N VAL A 533 7.96 -12.18 40.42
CA VAL A 533 8.85 -11.48 41.35
C VAL A 533 9.50 -10.28 40.64
N PRO A 534 10.02 -9.28 41.38
CA PRO A 534 10.80 -8.19 40.79
C PRO A 534 11.91 -8.71 39.87
N TYR A 535 12.25 -7.93 38.84
CA TYR A 535 13.27 -8.36 37.86
C TYR A 535 14.61 -8.68 38.53
N SER A 536 15.00 -7.91 39.55
CA SER A 536 16.21 -8.16 40.36
C SER A 536 16.29 -9.59 40.91
N ASP A 537 15.15 -10.17 41.26
CA ASP A 537 15.01 -11.43 41.99
C ASP A 537 14.80 -12.62 41.05
N LEU A 538 14.74 -12.38 39.73
CA LEU A 538 14.66 -13.45 38.75
C LEU A 538 15.94 -14.28 38.72
N PRO A 539 15.83 -15.60 38.48
CA PRO A 539 16.98 -16.42 38.10
C PRO A 539 17.68 -15.85 36.86
N GLU A 540 19.02 -15.90 36.84
CA GLU A 540 19.77 -15.37 35.69
C GLU A 540 19.41 -16.06 34.36
N THR A 541 18.98 -17.32 34.38
CA THR A 541 18.50 -18.02 33.18
C THR A 541 17.23 -17.38 32.60
N GLU A 542 16.36 -16.80 33.43
CA GLU A 542 15.15 -16.10 32.96
C GLU A 542 15.46 -14.65 32.58
N LYS A 543 16.39 -13.98 33.28
CA LYS A 543 16.89 -12.67 32.85
C LYS A 543 17.54 -12.76 31.47
N GLU A 544 18.35 -13.80 31.23
CA GLU A 544 19.04 -13.99 29.96
C GLU A 544 18.08 -14.15 28.78
N LYS A 545 16.96 -14.86 28.95
CA LYS A 545 15.91 -14.95 27.91
C LYS A 545 15.34 -13.58 27.56
N ASN A 546 15.12 -12.71 28.55
CA ASN A 546 14.64 -11.35 28.31
C ASN A 546 15.71 -10.51 27.59
N ARG A 547 16.99 -10.64 27.97
CA ARG A 547 18.11 -9.97 27.29
C ARG A 547 18.25 -10.44 25.84
N ASP A 548 18.13 -11.74 25.58
CA ASP A 548 18.16 -12.31 24.23
C ASP A 548 17.03 -11.77 23.36
N ALA A 549 15.81 -11.66 23.89
CA ALA A 549 14.70 -11.06 23.17
C ALA A 549 15.00 -9.60 22.76
N VAL A 550 15.64 -8.82 23.63
CA VAL A 550 16.08 -7.44 23.32
C VAL A 550 17.18 -7.44 22.25
N ARG A 551 18.17 -8.33 22.34
CA ARG A 551 19.25 -8.44 21.34
C ARG A 551 18.75 -8.84 19.95
N MET A 552 17.58 -9.48 19.85
CA MET A 552 16.96 -9.85 18.58
C MET A 552 16.21 -8.70 17.88
N ILE A 553 15.92 -7.59 18.57
CA ILE A 553 15.17 -6.46 17.98
C ILE A 553 15.76 -5.94 16.67
N PRO A 554 17.08 -5.67 16.55
CA PRO A 554 17.68 -5.23 15.29
C PRO A 554 17.45 -6.23 14.15
N ARG A 555 17.48 -7.54 14.45
CA ARG A 555 17.22 -8.60 13.48
C ARG A 555 15.77 -8.63 13.02
N TYR A 556 14.79 -8.47 13.92
CA TYR A 556 13.38 -8.42 13.54
C TYR A 556 13.08 -7.22 12.62
N LEU A 557 13.64 -6.05 12.93
CA LEU A 557 13.52 -4.87 12.07
C LEU A 557 14.18 -5.10 10.71
N ALA A 558 15.33 -5.78 10.69
CA ALA A 558 16.03 -6.10 9.46
C ALA A 558 15.24 -7.02 8.52
N LEU A 559 14.47 -7.97 9.08
CA LEU A 559 13.59 -8.85 8.30
C LEU A 559 12.51 -8.07 7.56
N ILE A 560 12.12 -6.89 8.08
CA ILE A 560 11.13 -6.01 7.47
C ILE A 560 11.72 -4.79 6.76
N ASP A 561 13.02 -4.84 6.44
CA ASP A 561 13.75 -3.77 5.73
C ASP A 561 13.83 -2.43 6.49
N PHE A 562 13.85 -2.51 7.83
CA PHE A 562 14.10 -1.37 8.72
C PHE A 562 15.42 -1.53 9.49
N GLN A 563 16.09 -0.41 9.74
CA GLN A 563 17.25 -0.34 10.61
C GLN A 563 16.98 0.57 11.80
N LEU A 564 17.70 0.29 12.88
CA LEU A 564 17.78 1.16 14.03
C LEU A 564 18.71 2.33 13.77
N TYR A 565 18.35 3.50 14.26
CA TYR A 565 19.24 4.64 14.32
C TYR A 565 19.04 5.41 15.63
N ARG A 566 20.06 6.14 16.04
CA ARG A 566 19.98 7.08 17.16
C ARG A 566 19.93 8.50 16.60
N PRO A 567 18.82 9.25 16.78
CA PRO A 567 18.75 10.64 16.36
C PRO A 567 19.83 11.46 17.08
N VAL A 568 20.56 12.29 16.34
CA VAL A 568 21.48 13.27 16.92
C VAL A 568 20.63 14.34 17.59
N ARG A 569 20.40 14.24 18.90
CA ARG A 569 19.77 15.32 19.68
C ARG A 569 20.80 16.43 19.89
N SER A 570 20.43 17.68 19.63
CA SER A 570 21.19 18.83 20.08
C SER A 570 21.32 18.79 21.61
N ALA A 571 22.54 18.49 22.07
CA ALA A 571 23.06 18.61 23.43
C ALA A 571 22.05 18.49 24.60
N SER A 572 21.83 17.27 25.07
CA SER A 572 21.95 16.87 26.49
C SER A 572 21.90 15.34 26.55
N PRO A 573 22.88 14.65 27.16
CA PRO A 573 22.72 13.24 27.46
C PRO A 573 21.52 13.10 28.42
N PRO A 574 20.64 12.09 28.28
CA PRO A 574 19.84 11.70 29.42
C PRO A 574 20.85 11.34 30.52
N GLY A 575 20.76 12.03 31.66
CA GLY A 575 21.57 11.70 32.83
C GLY A 575 21.46 10.21 33.13
N GLU A 576 22.54 9.64 33.65
CA GLU A 576 22.67 8.24 34.06
C GLU A 576 21.32 7.56 34.31
N TRP A 577 21.01 6.54 33.50
CA TRP A 577 19.84 5.70 33.69
C TRP A 577 19.88 5.13 35.11
N LYS A 578 19.14 5.76 36.04
CA LYS A 578 18.98 5.23 37.38
C LYS A 578 18.28 3.89 37.23
N THR A 579 19.02 2.82 37.50
CA THR A 579 18.48 1.48 37.71
C THR A 579 17.42 1.58 38.81
N GLY A 580 16.15 1.43 38.42
CA GLY A 580 15.01 1.66 39.30
C GLY A 580 13.88 2.36 38.58
N ILE A 581 12.92 1.56 38.10
CA ILE A 581 11.59 2.06 37.73
C ILE A 581 11.02 2.78 38.97
N PRO A 582 10.53 4.03 38.86
CA PRO A 582 9.90 4.68 39.99
C PRO A 582 8.66 3.87 40.39
N HIS A 583 8.71 3.24 41.56
CA HIS A 583 7.53 2.66 42.19
C HIS A 583 6.50 3.77 42.36
N ARG A 584 5.46 3.79 41.51
CA ARG A 584 4.24 4.51 41.84
C ARG A 584 3.70 3.88 43.12
N ASN A 585 3.78 4.62 44.21
CA ASN A 585 3.11 4.29 45.47
C ASN A 585 1.64 3.99 45.18
N ILE A 586 1.28 2.71 45.25
CA ILE A 586 -0.09 2.28 45.46
C ILE A 586 -0.31 2.34 46.97
N GLN A 587 -0.60 3.53 47.48
CA GLN A 587 -1.24 3.72 48.77
C GLN A 587 -2.27 4.85 48.63
N GLY A 588 -3.53 4.50 48.88
CA GLY A 588 -4.60 5.42 49.27
C GLY A 588 -5.43 6.06 48.15
N ASN A 589 -6.42 5.32 47.64
CA ASN A 589 -7.86 5.57 47.89
C ASN A 589 -8.73 4.61 47.08
#